data_AF-A0A8X6NQ51-F1
#
_entry.id   AF-A0A8X6NQ51-F1
#
_cell.length_a   1.000
_cell.length_b   1.000
_cell.length_c   1.000
_cell.angle_alpha   90.00
_cell.angle_beta   90.00
_cell.angle_gamma   90.00
#
_symmetry.space_group_name_H-M   'P 1'
#
loop_
_entity.id
_entity.type
_entity.pdbx_description
1 polymer ?
#
loop_
_entity_poly.entity_id
_entity_poly.type
_entity_poly.pdbx_seq_one_letter_code
_entity_poly.pdbx_strand_id
1 'polypeptide(L)'
;MAKSPPRNEKTFTLLLDAIHQDQSLVPNGTHLERVIERHVFSGVQIPGMEWKIKGHRGRAARISYRYRVLCSPHYYDYTCAKFCRPRDDRFGHYKCDEQGDKVCLEGWQGPNCETAVCKLGCHPEHGFCTVPGECHGIIAAIQIRYLTLRSLIDIGPWLLCNSSREFHGQ
;
A
#
# COMPACT_ATOMS: atom_id res chain seq x y z
N MET A 1 13.57 -21.91 -20.26
CA MET A 1 13.69 -22.28 -18.84
C MET A 1 13.48 -21.02 -18.00
N ALA A 2 12.34 -20.90 -17.33
CA ALA A 2 12.13 -19.78 -16.41
C ALA A 2 13.06 -19.98 -15.19
N LYS A 3 13.98 -19.04 -14.98
CA LYS A 3 14.84 -19.00 -13.79
C LYS A 3 13.90 -18.89 -12.59
N SER A 4 13.90 -19.89 -11.70
CA SER A 4 13.14 -19.82 -10.45
C SER A 4 13.47 -18.50 -9.74
N PRO A 5 12.49 -17.74 -9.24
CA PRO A 5 12.76 -16.50 -8.53
C PRO A 5 13.72 -16.79 -7.35
N PRO A 6 14.64 -15.88 -7.01
CA PRO A 6 15.48 -16.05 -5.84
C PRO A 6 14.57 -16.16 -4.61
N ARG A 7 14.56 -17.35 -3.99
CA ARG A 7 13.84 -17.58 -2.74
C ARG A 7 14.59 -16.82 -1.65
N ASN A 8 14.16 -15.59 -1.35
CA ASN A 8 14.69 -14.84 -0.20
C ASN A 8 14.10 -15.39 1.11
N GLU A 9 14.43 -16.64 1.37
CA GLU A 9 14.15 -17.35 2.61
C GLU A 9 15.07 -16.82 3.71
N LYS A 10 14.50 -16.25 4.78
CA LYS A 10 15.27 -15.79 5.94
C LYS A 10 15.42 -16.95 6.92
N THR A 11 16.66 -17.20 7.33
CA THR A 11 16.99 -18.16 8.38
C THR A 11 16.92 -17.49 9.74
N PHE A 12 16.42 -18.21 10.74
CA PHE A 12 16.41 -17.78 12.13
C PHE A 12 16.84 -18.92 13.04
N THR A 13 17.29 -18.56 14.24
CA THR A 13 17.53 -19.48 15.35
C THR A 13 16.71 -19.03 16.54
N LEU A 14 15.86 -19.91 17.05
CA LEU A 14 15.08 -19.72 18.25
C LEU A 14 15.67 -20.56 19.38
N LEU A 15 15.97 -19.89 20.50
CA LEU A 15 16.39 -20.52 21.74
C LEU A 15 15.28 -20.30 22.77
N LEU A 16 14.78 -21.38 23.34
CA LEU A 16 13.69 -21.38 24.31
C LEU A 16 14.16 -22.09 25.58
N ASP A 17 14.22 -21.35 26.69
CA ASP A 17 14.64 -21.85 27.99
C ASP A 17 13.44 -21.98 28.93
N ALA A 18 13.31 -23.15 29.55
CA ALA A 18 12.50 -23.32 30.75
C ALA A 18 13.39 -23.03 31.95
N ILE A 19 13.12 -21.96 32.69
CA ILE A 19 13.94 -21.52 33.82
C ILE A 19 13.21 -21.71 35.16
N HIS A 20 13.97 -22.03 36.19
CA HIS A 20 13.54 -21.91 37.58
C HIS A 20 13.99 -20.54 38.11
N GLN A 21 13.03 -19.79 38.65
CA GLN A 21 13.25 -18.50 39.26
C GLN A 21 13.00 -18.63 40.76
N ASP A 22 14.05 -18.41 41.56
CA ASP A 22 13.96 -18.46 43.02
C ASP A 22 13.68 -17.04 43.55
N GLN A 23 12.52 -16.85 44.17
CA GLN A 23 12.10 -15.56 44.75
C GLN A 23 12.67 -15.33 46.16
N SER A 24 13.51 -16.23 46.69
CA SER A 24 14.02 -16.12 48.05
C SER A 24 15.33 -15.33 48.16
N LEU A 25 15.18 -14.06 48.59
CA LEU A 25 16.05 -13.31 49.50
C LEU A 25 17.47 -12.92 49.06
N VAL A 26 17.61 -11.83 48.29
CA VAL A 26 18.77 -10.93 48.50
C VAL A 26 18.37 -9.46 48.30
N PRO A 27 18.56 -8.56 49.31
CA PRO A 27 18.31 -7.12 49.17
C PRO A 27 19.28 -6.40 48.22
N ASN A 28 20.31 -7.10 47.71
CA ASN A 28 21.39 -6.52 46.90
C ASN A 28 22.15 -7.57 46.04
N GLY A 29 21.56 -8.72 45.73
CA GLY A 29 22.24 -9.84 45.07
C GLY A 29 21.59 -10.27 43.76
N THR A 30 22.43 -10.68 42.81
CA THR A 30 22.04 -11.17 41.48
C THR A 30 21.13 -12.38 41.60
N HIS A 31 19.91 -12.24 41.07
CA HIS A 31 18.93 -13.31 40.95
C HIS A 31 19.52 -14.52 40.21
N LEU A 32 19.55 -15.70 40.85
CA LEU A 32 20.08 -16.92 40.25
C LEU A 32 19.02 -17.57 39.35
N GLU A 33 19.11 -17.32 38.05
CA GLU A 33 18.27 -18.02 37.05
C GLU A 33 18.88 -19.37 36.70
N ARG A 34 18.18 -20.47 37.04
CA ARG A 34 18.64 -21.83 36.73
C ARG A 34 17.83 -22.43 35.59
N VAL A 35 18.47 -22.70 34.46
CA VAL A 35 17.83 -23.39 33.32
C VAL A 35 17.52 -24.85 33.69
N ILE A 36 16.26 -25.25 33.52
CA ILE A 36 15.76 -26.62 33.70
C ILE A 36 15.92 -27.42 32.40
N GLU A 37 15.56 -26.82 31.27
CA GLU A 37 15.61 -27.43 29.94
C GLU A 37 15.77 -26.34 28.88
N ARG A 38 16.53 -26.63 27.82
CA ARG A 38 16.78 -25.69 26.70
C ARG A 38 16.46 -26.36 25.38
N HIS A 39 15.67 -25.68 24.55
CA HIS A 39 15.43 -26.09 23.18
C HIS A 39 15.96 -25.05 22.19
N VAL A 40 16.81 -25.50 21.27
CA VAL A 40 17.33 -24.68 20.17
C VAL A 40 16.81 -25.22 18.85
N PHE A 41 16.20 -24.36 18.04
CA PHE A 41 15.70 -24.70 16.73
C PHE A 41 16.15 -23.65 15.72
N SER A 42 16.69 -24.09 14.59
CA SER A 42 16.98 -23.20 13.45
C SER A 42 16.20 -23.65 12.23
N GLY A 43 15.75 -22.70 11.43
CA GLY A 43 15.03 -23.00 10.22
C GLY A 43 14.81 -21.78 9.34
N VAL A 44 14.19 -22.02 8.19
CA VAL A 44 13.67 -20.98 7.31
C VAL A 44 12.23 -20.68 7.71
N GLN A 45 11.87 -19.39 7.76
CA GLN A 45 10.49 -18.99 8.00
C GLN A 45 10.07 -17.89 7.02
N ILE A 46 8.92 -18.13 6.40
CA ILE A 46 8.20 -17.16 5.57
C ILE A 46 7.15 -16.48 6.47
N PRO A 47 7.00 -15.14 6.41
CA PRO A 47 5.92 -14.44 7.08
C PRO A 47 4.54 -14.96 6.65
N GLY A 48 3.59 -15.05 7.58
CA GLY A 48 2.25 -15.53 7.28
C GLY A 48 1.37 -15.68 8.51
N MET A 49 0.06 -15.76 8.28
CA MET A 49 -0.94 -15.90 9.34
C MET A 49 -0.92 -17.28 10.00
N GLU A 50 -0.40 -18.28 9.28
CA GLU A 50 -0.35 -19.69 9.67
C GLU A 50 0.60 -19.95 10.85
N TRP A 51 0.08 -20.62 11.87
CA TRP A 51 0.87 -21.06 13.02
C TRP A 51 1.73 -22.28 12.69
N LYS A 52 3.01 -22.23 13.05
CA LYS A 52 3.91 -23.38 13.02
C LYS A 52 4.03 -23.98 14.42
N ILE A 53 3.82 -25.28 14.54
CA ILE A 53 3.87 -26.01 15.81
C ILE A 53 5.22 -26.72 15.92
N LYS A 54 5.86 -26.61 17.08
CA LYS A 54 7.11 -27.31 17.40
C LYS A 54 7.01 -27.97 18.75
N GLY A 55 7.55 -29.18 18.83
CA GLY A 55 7.68 -29.95 20.05
C GLY A 55 9.14 -30.29 20.31
N HIS A 56 9.53 -30.23 21.58
CA HIS A 56 10.81 -30.68 22.09
C HIS A 56 10.56 -31.64 23.26
N ARG A 57 11.17 -32.82 23.19
CA ARG A 57 11.13 -33.80 24.26
C ARG A 57 12.52 -33.86 24.87
N GLY A 58 12.73 -33.06 25.89
CA GLY A 58 13.99 -32.99 26.62
C GLY A 58 14.10 -34.09 27.69
N ARG A 59 15.17 -34.02 28.46
CA ARG A 59 15.46 -34.95 29.56
C ARG A 59 14.68 -34.59 30.83
N ALA A 60 14.56 -33.29 31.11
CA ALA A 60 13.90 -32.77 32.29
C ALA A 60 12.46 -32.31 32.00
N ALA A 61 12.18 -31.86 30.77
CA ALA A 61 10.85 -31.36 30.42
C ALA A 61 10.45 -31.66 28.97
N ARG A 62 9.15 -31.57 28.70
CA ARG A 62 8.58 -31.59 27.35
C ARG A 62 8.04 -30.20 27.05
N ILE A 63 8.46 -29.61 25.94
CA ILE A 63 8.10 -28.26 25.54
C ILE A 63 7.33 -28.34 24.23
N SER A 64 6.17 -27.71 24.15
CA SER A 64 5.40 -27.57 22.90
C SER A 64 5.01 -26.11 22.75
N TYR A 65 5.29 -25.52 21.59
CA TYR A 65 4.99 -24.12 21.32
C TYR A 65 4.55 -23.94 19.87
N ARG A 66 3.84 -22.84 19.65
CA ARG A 66 3.49 -22.36 18.32
C ARG A 66 4.17 -21.03 18.06
N TYR A 67 4.62 -20.80 16.85
CA TYR A 67 5.21 -19.53 16.42
C TYR A 67 4.72 -19.17 15.02
N ARG A 68 4.71 -17.87 14.73
CA ARG A 68 4.51 -17.32 13.39
C ARG A 68 5.30 -16.03 13.27
N VAL A 69 5.66 -15.66 12.04
CA VAL A 69 6.29 -14.39 11.74
C VAL A 69 5.29 -13.56 10.96
N LEU A 70 5.07 -12.32 11.38
CA LEU A 70 4.20 -11.37 10.70
C LEU A 70 5.04 -10.17 10.30
N CYS A 71 4.66 -9.54 9.18
CA CYS A 71 5.21 -8.25 8.83
C CYS A 71 4.68 -7.16 9.78
N SER A 72 5.44 -6.08 9.92
CA SER A 72 4.96 -4.86 10.56
C SER A 72 3.73 -4.30 9.82
N PRO A 73 2.89 -3.48 10.47
CA PRO A 73 1.75 -2.87 9.80
C PRO A 73 2.17 -2.15 8.52
N HIS A 74 1.39 -2.31 7.45
CA HIS A 74 1.64 -1.74 6.12
C HIS A 74 2.84 -2.32 5.36
N TYR A 75 3.49 -3.36 5.87
CA TYR A 75 4.51 -4.11 5.14
C TYR A 75 3.94 -5.46 4.70
N TYR A 76 4.20 -5.81 3.44
CA TYR A 76 3.67 -6.98 2.77
C TYR A 76 4.81 -7.75 2.10
N ASP A 77 4.44 -8.79 1.35
CA ASP A 77 5.33 -9.75 0.71
C ASP A 77 6.06 -10.72 1.67
N TYR A 78 6.77 -11.70 1.09
CA TYR A 78 7.48 -12.74 1.84
C TYR A 78 8.78 -12.25 2.51
N THR A 79 9.20 -11.02 2.21
CA THR A 79 10.38 -10.35 2.76
C THR A 79 10.01 -9.21 3.73
N CYS A 80 8.73 -8.85 3.86
CA CYS A 80 8.26 -7.67 4.57
C CYS A 80 8.91 -6.36 4.10
N ALA A 81 9.29 -6.27 2.82
CA ALA A 81 10.00 -5.11 2.28
C ALA A 81 9.07 -4.14 1.54
N LYS A 82 7.96 -4.66 0.99
CA LYS A 82 7.00 -3.84 0.25
C LYS A 82 6.09 -3.07 1.18
N PHE A 83 6.22 -1.75 1.18
CA PHE A 83 5.37 -0.85 1.95
C PHE A 83 4.13 -0.42 1.16
N CYS A 84 2.96 -0.59 1.77
CA CYS A 84 1.70 -0.05 1.27
C CYS A 84 0.80 0.39 2.44
N ARG A 85 0.54 1.70 2.54
CA ARG A 85 -0.44 2.24 3.46
C ARG A 85 -1.60 2.83 2.65
N PRO A 86 -2.86 2.41 2.91
CA PRO A 86 -4.02 3.00 2.23
C PRO A 86 -4.02 4.52 2.36
N ARG A 87 -4.43 5.19 1.28
CA ARG A 87 -4.44 6.65 1.17
C ARG A 87 -5.66 7.07 0.34
N ASP A 88 -6.25 8.19 0.73
CA ASP A 88 -7.36 8.81 0.02
C ASP A 88 -7.23 10.33 0.18
N ASP A 89 -6.28 10.91 -0.55
CA ASP A 89 -5.98 12.34 -0.55
C ASP A 89 -5.42 12.75 -1.93
N ARG A 90 -5.05 14.02 -2.10
CA ARG A 90 -4.53 14.55 -3.38
C ARG A 90 -3.34 13.79 -3.99
N PHE A 91 -2.66 12.95 -3.23
CA PHE A 91 -1.49 12.16 -3.66
C PHE A 91 -1.83 10.69 -3.96
N GLY A 92 -3.10 10.30 -3.87
CA GLY A 92 -3.54 8.98 -4.29
C GLY A 92 -4.80 8.50 -3.59
N HIS A 93 -5.55 7.68 -4.32
CA HIS A 93 -6.83 7.13 -3.92
C HIS A 93 -6.80 5.61 -4.06
N TYR A 94 -6.27 4.91 -3.05
CA TYR A 94 -6.05 3.46 -3.13
C TYR A 94 -6.11 2.74 -1.78
N LYS A 95 -6.45 1.46 -1.87
CA LYS A 95 -6.27 0.44 -0.81
C LYS A 95 -5.08 -0.45 -1.14
N CYS A 96 -4.68 -1.28 -0.19
CA CYS A 96 -3.61 -2.26 -0.37
C CYS A 96 -4.21 -3.67 -0.36
N ASP A 97 -3.82 -4.52 -1.30
CA ASP A 97 -4.20 -5.93 -1.29
C ASP A 97 -3.30 -6.77 -0.36
N GLU A 98 -3.49 -8.10 -0.37
CA GLU A 98 -2.71 -9.03 0.46
C GLU A 98 -1.23 -9.11 0.05
N GLN A 99 -0.92 -8.77 -1.21
CA GLN A 99 0.44 -8.71 -1.75
C GLN A 99 1.06 -7.32 -1.55
N GLY A 100 0.32 -6.36 -0.99
CA GLY A 100 0.74 -4.98 -0.79
C GLY A 100 0.75 -4.15 -2.07
N ASP A 101 0.11 -4.60 -3.15
CA ASP A 101 -0.11 -3.78 -4.34
C ASP A 101 -1.20 -2.75 -4.09
N LYS A 102 -1.06 -1.60 -4.76
CA LYS A 102 -2.06 -0.54 -4.71
C LYS A 102 -3.25 -0.93 -5.58
N VAL A 103 -4.43 -0.98 -4.98
CA VAL A 103 -5.70 -1.16 -5.67
C VAL A 103 -6.42 0.18 -5.66
N CYS A 104 -6.57 0.78 -6.84
CA CYS A 104 -7.24 2.07 -6.97
C CYS A 104 -8.68 2.01 -6.48
N LEU A 105 -9.10 3.08 -5.81
CA LEU A 105 -10.52 3.28 -5.50
C LEU A 105 -11.31 3.46 -6.80
N GLU A 106 -12.62 3.22 -6.72
CA GLU A 106 -13.50 3.35 -7.88
C GLU A 106 -13.39 4.72 -8.52
N GLY A 107 -13.23 4.74 -9.85
CA GLY A 107 -13.07 5.98 -10.60
C GLY A 107 -11.66 6.57 -10.59
N TRP A 108 -10.66 5.90 -10.00
CA TRP A 108 -9.26 6.34 -10.01
C TRP A 108 -8.36 5.36 -10.77
N GLN A 109 -7.28 5.89 -11.37
CA GLN A 109 -6.32 5.11 -12.16
C GLN A 109 -4.89 5.69 -12.08
N GLY A 110 -3.96 5.00 -12.73
CA GLY A 110 -2.53 5.34 -12.74
C GLY A 110 -1.74 4.58 -11.67
N PRO A 111 -0.39 4.65 -11.71
CA PRO A 111 0.49 3.85 -10.86
C PRO A 111 0.36 4.14 -9.36
N ASN A 112 -0.13 5.33 -8.99
CA ASN A 112 -0.46 5.70 -7.61
C ASN A 112 -1.92 6.08 -7.41
N CYS A 113 -2.79 5.77 -8.39
CA CYS A 113 -4.23 6.06 -8.30
C CYS A 113 -4.52 7.55 -8.06
N GLU A 114 -3.80 8.40 -8.78
CA GLU A 114 -3.84 9.87 -8.66
C GLU A 114 -4.61 10.53 -9.82
N THR A 115 -4.97 9.75 -10.85
CA THR A 115 -5.68 10.24 -12.03
C THR A 115 -7.15 9.84 -11.94
N ALA A 116 -8.05 10.82 -12.01
CA ALA A 116 -9.48 10.57 -12.09
C ALA A 116 -9.86 9.98 -13.46
N VAL A 117 -10.78 9.01 -13.46
CA VAL A 117 -11.39 8.46 -14.67
C VAL A 117 -12.58 9.34 -15.04
N CYS A 118 -12.51 9.98 -16.19
CA CYS A 118 -13.55 10.92 -16.64
C CYS A 118 -14.82 10.20 -17.05
N LYS A 119 -15.92 10.96 -17.16
CA LYS A 119 -17.20 10.45 -17.67
C LYS A 119 -17.01 9.76 -19.02
N LEU A 120 -17.73 8.65 -19.24
CA LEU A 120 -17.78 8.00 -20.54
C LEU A 120 -18.21 9.00 -21.62
N GLY A 121 -17.49 9.03 -22.74
CA GLY A 121 -17.72 9.98 -23.83
C GLY A 121 -17.06 11.35 -23.66
N CYS A 122 -16.29 11.58 -22.60
CA CYS A 122 -15.47 12.79 -22.48
C CYS A 122 -14.39 12.82 -23.58
N HIS A 123 -14.23 13.96 -24.24
CA HIS A 123 -13.32 14.09 -25.38
C HIS A 123 -11.86 13.87 -24.96
N PRO A 124 -11.08 12.99 -25.61
CA PRO A 124 -9.74 12.62 -25.15
C PRO A 124 -8.72 13.78 -25.22
N GLU A 125 -8.90 14.72 -26.16
CA GLU A 125 -7.98 15.85 -26.34
C GLU A 125 -8.53 17.19 -25.84
N HIS A 126 -9.84 17.29 -25.58
CA HIS A 126 -10.53 18.55 -25.28
C HIS A 126 -11.39 18.46 -24.02
N GLY A 127 -11.32 17.34 -23.32
CA GLY A 127 -12.00 17.06 -22.08
C GLY A 127 -10.99 16.72 -20.99
N PHE A 128 -11.26 17.12 -19.76
CA PHE A 128 -10.50 16.70 -18.58
C PHE A 128 -11.41 16.56 -17.35
N CYS A 129 -10.92 15.88 -16.32
CA CYS A 129 -11.63 15.74 -15.06
C CYS A 129 -10.63 15.71 -13.91
N THR A 130 -11.01 16.31 -12.79
CA THR A 130 -10.28 16.24 -11.50
C THR A 130 -11.02 15.38 -10.49
N VAL A 131 -12.31 15.14 -10.72
CA VAL A 131 -13.17 14.25 -9.95
C VAL A 131 -13.67 13.13 -10.88
N PRO A 132 -13.70 11.87 -10.42
CA PRO A 132 -14.18 10.77 -11.23
C PRO A 132 -15.62 10.98 -11.74
N GLY A 133 -15.86 10.63 -13.00
CA GLY A 133 -17.19 10.74 -13.62
C GLY A 133 -17.60 12.15 -14.08
N GLU A 134 -16.74 13.16 -13.91
CA GLU A 134 -16.94 14.50 -14.47
C GLU A 134 -16.31 14.64 -15.87
N CYS A 135 -16.66 15.73 -16.57
CA CYS A 135 -16.01 16.11 -17.81
C CYS A 135 -16.09 17.65 -17.98
N HIS A 136 -14.93 18.28 -18.06
CA HIS A 136 -14.77 19.71 -18.29
C HIS A 136 -14.16 19.92 -19.67
N GLY A 137 -14.70 20.86 -20.45
CA GLY A 137 -14.09 21.26 -21.71
C GLY A 137 -12.83 22.08 -21.50
N ILE A 138 -11.82 21.89 -22.35
CA ILE A 138 -10.66 22.78 -22.42
C ILE A 138 -11.08 24.00 -23.25
N ILE A 139 -11.41 25.10 -22.60
CA ILE A 139 -11.62 26.37 -23.32
C ILE A 139 -10.23 26.88 -23.74
N ALA A 140 -9.90 26.75 -25.02
CA ALA A 140 -8.75 27.43 -25.59
C ALA A 140 -9.05 28.93 -25.66
N ALA A 141 -8.46 29.72 -24.77
CA ALA A 141 -8.40 31.17 -24.96
C ALA A 141 -7.51 31.44 -26.17
N ILE A 142 -8.11 31.74 -27.32
CA ILE A 142 -7.36 32.29 -28.47
C ILE A 142 -6.87 33.67 -28.02
N GLN A 143 -5.61 33.74 -27.61
CA GLN A 143 -4.95 35.01 -27.34
C GLN A 143 -4.70 35.69 -28.69
N ILE A 144 -5.70 36.41 -29.21
CA ILE A 144 -5.48 37.33 -30.33
C ILE A 144 -4.56 38.41 -29.78
N ARG A 145 -3.25 38.26 -30.00
CA ARG A 145 -2.31 39.37 -29.85
C ARG A 145 -2.68 40.37 -30.95
N TYR A 146 -3.58 41.29 -30.63
CA TYR A 146 -3.68 42.52 -31.41
C TYR A 146 -2.30 43.17 -31.32
N LEU A 147 -1.53 43.06 -32.41
CA LEU A 147 -0.45 43.99 -32.67
C LEU A 147 -1.06 45.38 -32.52
N THR A 148 -0.49 46.17 -31.63
CA THR A 148 -0.93 47.53 -31.32
C THR A 148 -0.99 48.38 -32.59
N LEU A 149 -2.13 48.37 -33.27
CA LEU A 149 -2.47 49.33 -34.29
C LEU A 149 -3.80 49.91 -33.88
N ARG A 150 -3.71 51.09 -33.26
CA ARG A 150 -4.80 52.03 -33.06
C ARG A 150 -5.51 52.23 -34.39
N SER A 151 -6.60 51.53 -34.62
CA SER A 151 -7.56 51.83 -35.67
C SER A 151 -8.88 51.16 -35.30
N LEU A 152 -9.88 51.99 -35.06
CA LEU A 152 -11.24 51.63 -34.69
C LEU A 152 -11.85 50.68 -35.72
N ILE A 153 -12.29 49.50 -35.28
CA ILE A 153 -13.41 48.79 -35.92
C ILE A 153 -14.30 48.28 -34.80
N ASP A 154 -15.43 48.97 -34.65
CA ASP A 154 -16.52 48.68 -33.75
C ASP A 154 -17.52 47.79 -34.51
N ILE A 155 -17.58 46.50 -34.21
CA ILE A 155 -18.69 45.63 -34.62
C ILE A 155 -18.98 44.60 -33.52
N GLY A 156 -19.88 44.96 -32.60
CA GLY A 156 -21.04 44.12 -32.22
C GLY A 156 -20.86 43.02 -31.16
N PRO A 157 -21.73 42.96 -30.12
CA PRO A 157 -21.70 41.94 -29.08
C PRO A 157 -22.52 40.70 -29.49
N TRP A 158 -21.92 39.75 -30.21
CA TRP A 158 -22.50 38.42 -30.34
C TRP A 158 -21.39 37.38 -30.41
N LEU A 159 -21.10 36.75 -29.27
CA LEU A 159 -20.64 35.35 -29.15
C LEU A 159 -20.78 34.95 -27.68
N LEU A 160 -22.02 35.02 -27.17
CA LEU A 160 -22.44 34.16 -26.07
C LEU A 160 -22.62 32.76 -26.66
N CYS A 161 -21.61 31.90 -26.56
CA CYS A 161 -21.84 30.47 -26.72
C CYS A 161 -22.42 29.95 -25.40
N ASN A 162 -23.72 30.17 -25.22
CA ASN A 162 -24.50 29.57 -24.14
C ASN A 162 -25.21 28.31 -24.65
N SER A 163 -25.39 27.34 -23.74
CA SER A 163 -26.26 26.17 -23.84
C SER A 163 -25.65 24.87 -24.39
N SER A 164 -25.25 24.03 -23.42
CA SER A 164 -25.75 22.65 -23.25
C SER A 164 -26.41 22.00 -24.47
N ARG A 165 -25.77 20.96 -25.02
CA ARG A 165 -26.48 19.88 -25.72
C ARG A 165 -26.26 18.57 -24.98
N GLU A 166 -27.33 18.09 -24.37
CA GLU A 166 -27.56 16.68 -24.07
C GLU A 166 -27.40 15.89 -25.38
N PHE A 167 -26.43 14.97 -25.42
CA PHE A 167 -26.38 13.94 -26.43
C PHE A 167 -27.32 12.81 -26.00
N HIS A 168 -28.54 12.84 -26.53
CA HIS A 168 -29.36 11.65 -26.61
C HIS A 168 -28.76 10.72 -27.66
N GLY A 169 -28.39 9.51 -27.22
CA GLY A 169 -27.91 8.44 -28.09
C GLY A 169 -29.02 7.91 -29.00
N GLN A 170 -28.65 7.65 -30.25
CA GLN A 170 -29.18 6.57 -31.07
C GLN A 170 -28.12 5.46 -31.13
#